data_AF-A0A7W1L254-F1
#
_entry.id   AF-A0A7W1L254-F1
#
_cell.length_a   1.000
_cell.length_b   1.000
_cell.length_c   1.000
_cell.angle_alpha   90.00
_cell.angle_beta   90.00
_cell.angle_gamma   90.00
#
_symmetry.space_group_name_H-M   'P 1'
#
loop_
_entity.id
_entity.type
_entity.pdbx_description
1 polymer ?
#
loop_
_entity_poly.entity_id
_entity_poly.type
_entity_poly.pdbx_seq_one_letter_code
_entity_poly.pdbx_strand_id
1 'polypeptide(L)' 'MSSRIHSRYTRSVTDLPWHGVTVKLELRTRRFRCENSLCTKRIFCERLPRAVANYAGKTVQLNIALD' A
#
# COMPACT_ATOMS: atom_id res chain seq x y z
N MET A 1 14.69 -2.36 11.69
CA MET A 1 13.74 -1.53 10.92
C MET A 1 13.88 -0.10 11.40
N SER A 2 14.05 0.87 10.50
CA SER A 2 14.05 2.29 10.87
C SER A 2 12.60 2.80 10.99
N SER A 3 12.30 3.56 12.04
CA SER A 3 11.00 4.23 12.24
C SER A 3 10.92 5.60 11.57
N ARG A 4 12.03 6.08 10.97
CA ARG A 4 12.11 7.41 10.37
C ARG A 4 11.35 7.47 9.04
N ILE A 5 10.33 8.32 8.99
CA ILE A 5 9.60 8.63 7.77
C ILE A 5 10.50 9.45 6.86
N HIS A 6 10.77 8.93 5.66
CA HIS A 6 11.55 9.62 4.64
C HIS A 6 10.66 10.46 3.73
N SER A 7 9.53 9.90 3.31
CA SER A 7 8.54 10.57 2.46
C SER A 7 7.19 9.87 2.57
N ARG A 8 6.18 10.37 1.87
CA ARG A 8 4.88 9.69 1.71
C ARG A 8 4.72 9.25 0.26
N TYR A 9 4.07 8.11 0.07
CA TYR A 9 3.76 7.53 -1.23
C TYR A 9 2.26 7.41 -1.37
N THR A 10 1.73 7.99 -2.44
CA THR A 10 0.33 7.90 -2.80
C THR A 10 0.17 6.86 -3.91
N ARG A 11 -0.78 5.94 -3.75
CA ARG A 11 -1.19 5.03 -4.82
C ARG A 11 -2.70 4.88 -4.87
N SER A 12 -3.24 4.63 -6.04
CA SER A 12 -4.65 4.32 -6.23
C SER A 12 -4.86 2.81 -6.31
N VAL A 13 -5.90 2.32 -5.64
CA VAL A 13 -6.32 0.91 -5.70
C VAL A 13 -7.82 0.83 -5.96
N THR A 14 -8.24 -0.17 -6.71
CA THR A 14 -9.68 -0.42 -6.93
C THR A 14 -10.26 -1.14 -5.72
N ASP A 15 -11.45 -0.72 -5.33
CA ASP A 15 -12.21 -1.34 -4.23
C ASP A 15 -13.58 -1.84 -4.72
N LEU A 16 -14.36 -2.42 -3.80
CA LEU A 16 -15.72 -2.84 -4.10
C LEU A 16 -16.54 -1.70 -4.72
N PRO A 17 -17.41 -2.02 -5.70
CA PRO A 17 -18.28 -1.02 -6.27
C PRO A 17 -19.27 -0.50 -5.23
N TRP A 18 -19.52 0.80 -5.25
CA TRP A 18 -20.56 1.43 -4.46
C TRP A 18 -21.79 1.65 -5.35
N HIS A 19 -22.87 0.90 -5.08
CA HIS A 19 -24.09 0.89 -5.91
C HIS A 19 -23.81 0.68 -7.42
N GLY A 20 -22.91 -0.26 -7.74
CA GLY A 20 -22.53 -0.56 -9.13
C GLY A 20 -21.51 0.41 -9.74
N VAL A 21 -21.11 1.46 -9.04
CA VAL A 21 -20.07 2.39 -9.49
C VAL A 21 -18.70 1.90 -9.01
N THR A 22 -17.74 1.75 -9.93
CA THR A 22 -16.37 1.40 -9.56
C THR A 22 -15.73 2.49 -8.72
N VAL A 23 -15.21 2.12 -7.54
CA VAL A 23 -14.53 3.04 -6.64
C VAL A 23 -13.03 2.82 -6.69
N LYS A 24 -12.26 3.92 -6.65
CA LYS A 24 -10.82 3.90 -6.42
C LYS A 24 -10.51 4.57 -5.09
N LEU A 25 -9.75 3.89 -4.24
CA LEU A 25 -9.22 4.45 -3.01
C LEU A 25 -7.83 5.02 -3.25
N GLU A 26 -7.61 6.25 -2.78
CA GLU A 26 -6.28 6.85 -2.73
C GLU A 26 -5.62 6.53 -1.38
N LEU A 27 -4.56 5.72 -1.41
CA LEU A 27 -3.83 5.31 -0.22
C LEU A 27 -2.56 6.15 -0.07
N ARG A 28 -2.52 6.97 0.98
CA ARG A 28 -1.33 7.74 1.35
C ARG A 28 -0.52 7.02 2.43
N THR A 29 0.50 6.31 2.00
CA THR A 29 1.34 5.45 2.85
C THR A 29 2.69 6.10 3.16
N ARG A 30 3.34 5.68 4.25
CA ARG A 30 4.70 6.17 4.59
C ARG A 30 5.76 5.41 3.80
N ARG A 31 6.81 6.11 3.36
CA ARG A 31 8.08 5.51 2.94
C ARG A 31 9.10 5.74 4.05
N PHE A 32 9.72 4.66 4.48
CA PHE A 32 10.79 4.67 5.49
C PHE A 32 12.14 4.51 4.81
N ARG A 33 13.19 5.04 5.45
CA ARG A 33 14.57 4.86 5.02
C ARG A 33 15.36 4.09 6.07
N CYS A 34 16.01 3.00 5.68
CA CYS A 34 16.98 2.32 6.53
C CYS A 34 18.23 3.19 6.66
N GLU A 35 18.67 3.46 7.89
CA GLU A 35 19.86 4.28 8.17
C GLU A 35 21.16 3.46 8.16
N ASN A 36 21.07 2.12 8.15
CA ASN A 36 22.23 1.25 8.03
C ASN A 36 22.81 1.30 6.59
N SER A 37 24.05 1.76 6.46
CA SER A 37 24.77 1.91 5.18
C SER A 37 24.97 0.59 4.44
N LEU A 38 25.07 -0.53 5.17
CA LEU A 38 25.22 -1.90 4.65
C LEU A 38 23.89 -2.53 4.20
N CYS A 39 22.77 -1.85 4.44
CA CYS A 39 21.47 -2.39 4.08
C CYS A 39 21.25 -2.30 2.56
N THR A 40 21.05 -3.45 1.91
CA THR A 40 20.76 -3.57 0.47
C THR A 40 19.44 -2.90 0.09
N LYS A 41 18.44 -2.92 0.97
CA LYS A 41 17.15 -2.24 0.74
C LYS A 41 16.99 -1.02 1.64
N ARG A 42 17.39 0.13 1.12
CA ARG A 42 17.39 1.40 1.87
C ARG A 42 16.01 2.05 1.98
N ILE A 43 15.05 1.77 1.10
CA ILE A 43 13.71 2.35 1.16
C ILE A 43 12.66 1.25 1.18
N PHE A 44 11.71 1.35 2.11
CA PHE A 44 10.58 0.45 2.22
C PHE A 44 9.29 1.23 2.46
N CYS A 45 8.20 0.80 1.81
CA CYS A 45 6.88 1.38 2.02
C CYS A 45 6.18 0.70 3.19
N GLU A 46 5.36 1.47 3.90
CA GLU A 46 4.40 0.98 4.86
C GLU A 46 3.49 -0.07 4.21
N ARG A 47 3.30 -1.17 4.92
CA ARG A 47 2.44 -2.27 4.49
C ARG A 47 1.10 -2.14 5.17
N LEU A 48 0.03 -2.27 4.39
CA LEU A 48 -1.36 -2.30 4.85
C LEU A 48 -1.99 -3.65 4.47
N PRO A 49 -1.48 -4.78 5.00
CA PRO A 49 -1.82 -6.11 4.50
C PRO A 49 -3.31 -6.47 4.65
N ARG A 50 -4.02 -5.86 5.60
CA ARG A 50 -5.47 -6.01 5.74
C ARG A 50 -6.28 -5.27 4.68
N ALA A 51 -5.73 -4.19 4.11
CA ALA A 51 -6.40 -3.38 3.11
C ALA A 51 -6.02 -3.79 1.69
N VAL A 52 -4.73 -3.96 1.42
CA VAL A 52 -4.18 -4.26 0.09
C VAL A 52 -2.92 -5.09 0.21
N ALA A 53 -2.85 -6.21 -0.51
CA ALA A 53 -1.66 -7.05 -0.59
C ALA A 53 -0.46 -6.29 -1.21
N ASN A 54 0.76 -6.80 -1.01
CA ASN A 54 1.95 -6.17 -1.60
C ASN A 54 1.83 -6.13 -3.13
N TYR A 55 2.08 -4.96 -3.71
CA TYR A 55 1.99 -4.69 -5.15
C TYR A 55 0.60 -4.92 -5.79
N ALA A 56 -0.44 -5.18 -5.01
CA ALA A 56 -1.79 -5.35 -5.55
C ALA A 56 -2.41 -4.00 -5.94
N GLY A 57 -3.11 -4.01 -7.08
CA GLY A 57 -3.93 -2.89 -7.55
C GLY A 57 -5.38 -2.91 -7.05
N LYS A 58 -5.76 -3.93 -6.28
CA LYS A 58 -7.11 -4.15 -5.75
C LYS A 58 -7.07 -4.32 -4.24
N THR A 59 -8.12 -3.92 -3.54
CA THR A 59 -8.27 -4.22 -2.11
C THR A 59 -8.38 -5.72 -1.87
N VAL A 60 -8.01 -6.15 -0.67
CA VAL A 60 -8.17 -7.55 -0.24
C VAL A 60 -9.63 -7.96 -0.33
N GLN A 61 -10.54 -7.07 0.08
CA GLN A 61 -11.99 -7.29 0.00
C GLN A 61 -12.44 -7.50 -1.45
N LEU A 62 -11.96 -6.67 -2.40
CA LEU A 62 -12.33 -6.83 -3.81
C LEU A 62 -11.80 -8.14 -4.39
N ASN A 63 -10.60 -8.57 -4.02
CA ASN A 63 -10.09 -9.87 -4.47
C ASN A 63 -10.96 -11.01 -3.94
N ILE A 64 -11.32 -10.98 -2.65
CA ILE A 64 -12.21 -12.00 -2.04
C ILE A 64 -13.57 -12.04 -2.74
N ALA A 65 -14.13 -10.90 -3.15
CA ALA A 65 -15.41 -10.84 -3.84
C ALA A 65 -15.37 -11.33 -5.30
N LEU A 66 -14.18 -11.51 -5.88
CA LEU A 66 -13.98 -11.97 -7.27
C LEU A 66 -13.55 -13.44 -7.37
N ASP A 67 -13.23 -14.07 -6.24
CA ASP A 67 -12.95 -15.50 -6.12
C ASP A 67 -14.26 -16.29 -5.92
#